data_AF-A0A849XZE4-F1
#
_entry.id   AF-A0A849XZE4-F1
#
_cell.length_a   1.000
_cell.length_b   1.000
_cell.length_c   1.000
_cell.angle_alpha   90.00
_cell.angle_beta   90.00
_cell.angle_gamma   90.00
#
_symmetry.space_group_name_H-M   'P 1'
#
loop_
_entity.id
_entity.type
_entity.pdbx_description
1 polymer ?
#
loop_
_entity_poly.entity_id
_entity_poly.type
_entity_poly.pdbx_seq_one_letter_code
_entity_poly.pdbx_strand_id
1 'polypeptide(L)'
;MPLTNAVVHLALAAASIFGDHMVLQRDQPVPVWGAASAGEEVVVAVAGREAKAVADASGAWKATLPALAAGGPFTLKITSGSGALQFTNVAVGEVWLASGQSNMEWPLLSARDGTNEVAAVNHPMIRFARLPHVSTNAPMSSVAAPWAVATPSSARSFSAVAWFFARDLEKQLRVPIGIIQAAWGGTMVEAWMPTAAITALPETHAIFDRWNQLVAAYPALKKKYDEDLPRLKQEWEAAAAKAKAEGKPAPRLARPPPGPGSPNGPANLWSGMIHPLAPVAIRGVIWYQGESNTPRAEQYQRLFPAMIRAWREQWAQGEFPFYFVQLANYRAPKSAPGGSAWAELREAQAKALALPATGMATAIDLGEEKDIHPRNKQEVGRRLALLARARVYGEKDLGDSGPMYRSMTVEGAAIRLAFDARGGGLATR
;
A
#
# COMPACT_ATOMS: atom_id res chain seq x y z
N MET A 1 18.35 4.15 -51.56
CA MET A 1 18.12 5.27 -50.63
C MET A 1 18.27 4.72 -49.23
N PRO A 2 19.18 5.24 -48.38
CA PRO A 2 19.23 4.80 -47.00
C PRO A 2 17.99 5.38 -46.29
N LEU A 3 17.25 4.53 -45.60
CA LEU A 3 16.19 4.96 -44.68
C LEU A 3 16.87 5.82 -43.61
N THR A 4 16.67 7.13 -43.66
CA THR A 4 17.03 8.03 -42.55
C THR A 4 16.21 7.58 -41.35
N ASN A 5 16.84 6.91 -40.40
CA ASN A 5 16.28 6.68 -39.07
C ASN A 5 15.91 8.05 -38.51
N ALA A 6 14.63 8.37 -38.47
CA ALA A 6 14.14 9.57 -37.84
C ALA A 6 14.54 9.50 -36.36
N VAL A 7 15.46 10.37 -35.94
CA VAL A 7 15.80 10.53 -34.53
C VAL A 7 14.56 11.12 -33.87
N VAL A 8 13.87 10.32 -33.06
CA VAL A 8 12.75 10.79 -32.26
C VAL A 8 13.31 11.67 -31.15
N HIS A 9 13.13 12.99 -31.27
CA HIS A 9 13.46 13.92 -30.20
C HIS A 9 12.39 13.85 -29.10
N LEU A 10 12.76 13.25 -27.96
CA LEU A 10 11.94 13.23 -26.75
C LEU A 10 12.24 14.49 -25.93
N ALA A 11 11.20 15.18 -25.50
CA ALA A 11 11.32 16.25 -24.52
C ALA A 11 11.76 15.69 -23.16
N LEU A 12 12.58 16.44 -22.42
CA LEU A 12 12.94 16.09 -21.05
C LEU A 12 11.69 15.95 -20.17
N ALA A 13 11.53 14.79 -19.57
CA ALA A 13 10.45 14.47 -18.64
C ALA A 13 11.01 13.73 -17.43
N ALA A 14 10.39 13.93 -16.26
CA ALA A 14 10.60 13.12 -15.07
C ALA A 14 9.43 12.16 -14.87
N ALA A 15 9.64 11.05 -14.17
CA ALA A 15 8.54 10.18 -13.75
C ALA A 15 7.49 10.95 -12.95
N SER A 16 6.21 10.62 -13.12
CA SER A 16 5.08 11.44 -12.65
C SER A 16 4.87 11.43 -11.12
N ILE A 17 5.68 10.66 -10.39
CA ILE A 17 5.76 10.71 -8.93
C ILE A 17 6.60 11.91 -8.44
N PHE A 18 7.50 12.44 -9.27
CA PHE A 18 8.24 13.66 -8.95
C PHE A 18 7.36 14.89 -9.23
N GLY A 19 7.33 15.81 -8.28
CA GLY A 19 6.48 16.99 -8.33
C GLY A 19 6.79 17.98 -7.23
N ASP A 20 6.12 19.13 -7.26
CA ASP A 20 6.16 20.09 -6.15
C ASP A 20 5.71 19.43 -4.85
N HIS A 21 6.20 19.93 -3.72
CA HIS A 21 5.88 19.42 -2.38
C HIS A 21 6.31 17.98 -2.09
N MET A 22 7.05 17.29 -2.96
CA MET A 22 7.45 15.90 -2.67
C MET A 22 8.39 15.78 -1.46
N VAL A 23 8.50 14.56 -0.94
CA VAL A 23 9.52 14.17 0.05
C VAL A 23 10.43 13.13 -0.59
N LEU A 24 11.73 13.39 -0.58
CA LEU A 24 12.77 12.43 -0.98
C LEU A 24 13.30 11.72 0.28
N GLN A 25 13.65 10.44 0.15
CA GLN A 25 14.17 9.65 1.26
C GLN A 25 15.58 10.11 1.66
N ARG A 26 15.83 10.24 2.96
CA ARG A 26 17.13 10.55 3.55
C ARG A 26 18.00 9.31 3.77
N ASP A 27 19.29 9.52 4.01
CA ASP A 27 20.28 8.53 4.49
C ASP A 27 20.54 7.33 3.57
N GLN A 28 20.08 7.39 2.31
CA GLN A 28 20.34 6.39 1.29
C GLN A 28 20.35 7.01 -0.10
N PRO A 29 20.93 6.35 -1.11
CA PRO A 29 20.90 6.84 -2.49
C PRO A 29 19.47 7.07 -2.98
N VAL A 30 19.25 8.16 -3.73
CA VAL A 30 17.92 8.57 -4.22
C VAL A 30 17.90 8.50 -5.74
N PRO A 31 17.26 7.47 -6.33
CA PRO A 31 17.05 7.41 -7.76
C PRO A 31 16.06 8.48 -8.23
N VAL A 32 16.42 9.18 -9.29
CA VAL A 32 15.55 10.08 -10.06
C VAL A 32 15.63 9.65 -11.52
N TRP A 33 14.49 9.50 -12.17
CA TRP A 33 14.41 8.95 -13.52
C TRP A 33 13.30 9.60 -14.34
N GLY A 34 13.35 9.35 -15.64
CA GLY A 34 12.37 9.84 -16.58
C GLY A 34 12.73 9.50 -18.02
N ALA A 35 12.34 10.38 -18.95
CA ALA A 35 12.63 10.26 -20.37
C ALA A 35 13.35 11.52 -20.89
N ALA A 36 14.22 11.33 -21.88
CA ALA A 36 14.90 12.38 -22.63
C ALA A 36 15.29 11.82 -24.01
N SER A 37 15.89 12.62 -24.90
CA SER A 37 16.35 12.10 -26.19
C SER A 37 17.51 11.11 -25.97
N ALA A 38 17.58 10.05 -26.77
CA ALA A 38 18.63 9.04 -26.64
C ALA A 38 20.04 9.65 -26.74
N GLY A 39 20.95 9.24 -25.85
CA GLY A 39 22.32 9.76 -25.76
C GLY A 39 22.45 11.12 -25.05
N GLU A 40 21.34 11.71 -24.60
CA GLU A 40 21.35 13.00 -23.92
C GLU A 40 21.81 12.87 -22.46
N GLU A 41 22.74 13.74 -22.03
CA GLU A 41 23.12 13.86 -20.62
C GLU A 41 22.05 14.62 -19.85
N VAL A 42 21.59 14.02 -18.75
CA VAL A 42 20.64 14.59 -17.79
C VAL A 42 21.36 14.79 -16.46
N VAL A 43 21.27 15.99 -15.92
CA VAL A 43 21.82 16.39 -14.63
C VAL A 43 20.68 16.62 -13.65
N VAL A 44 20.76 16.00 -12.47
CA VAL A 44 19.77 16.11 -11.40
C VAL A 44 20.45 16.73 -10.18
N ALA A 45 19.91 17.82 -9.65
CA ALA A 45 20.48 18.53 -8.50
C ALA A 45 19.43 18.94 -7.46
N VAL A 46 19.71 18.67 -6.17
CA VAL A 46 18.90 19.06 -5.01
C VAL A 46 19.76 19.09 -3.75
N ALA A 47 19.45 19.99 -2.81
CA ALA A 47 20.11 20.05 -1.50
C ALA A 47 21.66 20.09 -1.57
N GLY A 48 22.22 20.76 -2.59
CA GLY A 48 23.67 20.84 -2.79
C GLY A 48 24.33 19.50 -3.17
N ARG A 49 23.56 18.55 -3.70
CA ARG A 49 24.03 17.29 -4.30
C ARG A 49 23.60 17.23 -5.76
N GLU A 50 24.40 16.54 -6.55
CA GLU A 50 24.19 16.36 -7.98
C GLU A 50 24.42 14.89 -8.36
N ALA A 51 23.70 14.43 -9.37
CA ALA A 51 23.95 13.19 -10.08
C ALA A 51 23.70 13.38 -11.58
N LYS A 52 24.34 12.55 -12.39
CA LYS A 52 24.23 12.58 -13.85
C LYS A 52 23.80 11.22 -14.37
N ALA A 53 23.13 11.22 -15.52
CA ALA A 53 22.80 10.04 -16.29
C ALA A 53 22.81 10.36 -17.77
N VAL A 54 22.93 9.34 -18.61
CA VAL A 54 22.74 9.45 -20.06
C VAL A 54 21.49 8.65 -20.41
N ALA A 55 20.60 9.24 -21.20
CA ALA A 55 19.42 8.53 -21.69
C ALA A 55 19.80 7.40 -22.64
N ASP A 56 19.24 6.22 -22.43
CA ASP A 56 19.52 5.04 -23.24
C ASP A 56 18.84 5.11 -24.64
N ALA A 57 18.98 4.05 -25.43
CA ALA A 57 18.40 3.99 -26.78
C ALA A 57 16.85 4.09 -26.81
N SER A 58 16.18 3.79 -25.68
CA SER A 58 14.73 3.96 -25.51
C SER A 58 14.36 5.36 -25.00
N GLY A 59 15.35 6.19 -24.68
CA GLY A 59 15.19 7.52 -24.08
C GLY A 59 15.04 7.51 -22.57
N ALA A 60 15.11 6.33 -21.91
CA ALA A 60 15.02 6.24 -20.46
C ALA A 60 16.35 6.66 -19.82
N TRP A 61 16.27 7.46 -18.74
CA TRP A 61 17.44 7.84 -17.95
C TRP A 61 17.16 7.65 -16.46
N LYS A 62 18.21 7.36 -15.69
CA LYS A 62 18.14 7.26 -14.22
C LYS A 62 19.43 7.77 -13.60
N ALA A 63 19.36 8.90 -12.92
CA ALA A 63 20.45 9.45 -12.12
C ALA A 63 20.23 9.11 -10.65
N THR A 64 21.26 8.67 -9.93
CA THR A 64 21.15 8.34 -8.51
C THR A 64 21.90 9.36 -7.69
N LEU A 65 21.16 10.20 -6.96
CA LEU A 65 21.74 11.15 -6.02
C LEU A 65 22.40 10.40 -4.85
N PRO A 66 23.53 10.89 -4.32
CA PRO A 66 24.09 10.38 -3.08
C PRO A 66 23.11 10.60 -1.91
N ALA A 67 23.37 9.96 -0.77
CA ALA A 67 22.55 10.12 0.43
C ALA A 67 22.37 11.60 0.80
N LEU A 68 21.12 11.97 1.06
CA LEU A 68 20.70 13.32 1.40
C LEU A 68 20.42 13.42 2.91
N ALA A 69 20.81 14.54 3.52
CA ALA A 69 20.43 14.86 4.89
C ALA A 69 18.99 15.40 4.95
N ALA A 70 18.29 15.11 6.06
CA ALA A 70 16.94 15.61 6.27
C ALA A 70 16.89 17.15 6.24
N GLY A 71 15.84 17.72 5.64
CA GLY A 71 15.66 19.17 5.60
C GLY A 71 14.76 19.65 4.46
N GLY A 72 14.86 20.94 4.18
CA GLY A 72 14.07 21.64 3.16
C GLY A 72 13.47 22.94 3.72
N PRO A 73 12.72 23.69 2.90
CA PRO A 73 12.39 23.40 1.51
C PRO A 73 13.60 23.56 0.57
N PHE A 74 13.72 22.66 -0.39
CA PHE A 74 14.69 22.69 -1.48
C PHE A 74 13.98 22.83 -2.83
N THR A 75 14.81 22.95 -3.87
CA THR A 75 14.39 22.86 -5.27
C THR A 75 15.11 21.68 -5.91
N LEU A 76 14.35 20.73 -6.47
CA LEU A 76 14.91 19.71 -7.37
C LEU A 76 14.96 20.29 -8.77
N LYS A 77 16.15 20.34 -9.36
CA LYS A 77 16.38 20.76 -10.74
C LYS A 77 16.81 19.56 -11.56
N ILE A 78 16.21 19.39 -12.73
CA ILE A 78 16.60 18.38 -13.72
C ILE A 78 16.86 19.13 -15.00
N THR A 79 18.07 19.05 -15.53
CA THR A 79 18.49 19.81 -16.72
C THR A 79 19.14 18.87 -17.73
N SER A 80 18.91 19.15 -19.00
CA SER A 80 19.55 18.46 -20.12
C SER A 80 19.72 19.43 -21.30
N GLY A 81 20.30 18.97 -22.40
CA GLY A 81 20.45 19.79 -23.61
C GLY A 81 19.11 20.26 -24.21
N SER A 82 18.04 19.51 -23.99
CA SER A 82 16.68 19.75 -24.52
C SER A 82 15.76 20.53 -23.59
N GLY A 83 16.14 20.80 -22.34
CA GLY A 83 15.33 21.60 -21.43
C GLY A 83 15.69 21.51 -19.95
N ALA A 84 14.81 22.07 -19.13
CA ALA A 84 14.92 22.05 -17.68
C ALA A 84 13.56 21.84 -17.02
N LEU A 85 13.52 21.03 -15.97
CA LEU A 85 12.39 20.85 -15.06
C LEU A 85 12.80 21.33 -13.67
N GLN A 86 11.85 21.93 -12.96
CA GLN A 86 12.05 22.39 -11.61
C GLN A 86 10.85 22.02 -10.74
N PHE A 87 11.13 21.39 -9.60
CA PHE A 87 10.14 21.13 -8.56
C PHE A 87 10.54 21.86 -7.29
N THR A 88 9.57 22.52 -6.67
CA THR A 88 9.74 23.44 -5.55
C THR A 88 9.13 22.88 -4.27
N ASN A 89 9.53 23.47 -3.14
CA ASN A 89 9.14 22.99 -1.82
C ASN A 89 9.45 21.48 -1.65
N VAL A 90 10.58 21.01 -2.16
CA VAL A 90 11.02 19.62 -2.01
C VAL A 90 11.59 19.45 -0.60
N ALA A 91 11.16 18.40 0.10
CA ALA A 91 11.72 18.03 1.39
C ALA A 91 12.58 16.77 1.27
N VAL A 92 13.51 16.61 2.20
CA VAL A 92 14.25 15.36 2.40
C VAL A 92 13.91 14.84 3.80
N GLY A 93 13.50 13.58 3.92
CA GLY A 93 13.01 13.01 5.17
C GLY A 93 12.73 11.51 5.05
N GLU A 94 11.70 11.02 5.73
CA GLU A 94 11.31 9.61 5.67
C GLU A 94 10.17 9.39 4.67
N VAL A 95 10.32 8.42 3.77
CA VAL A 95 9.32 8.06 2.77
C VAL A 95 8.82 6.65 3.04
N TRP A 96 7.52 6.49 3.25
CA TRP A 96 6.89 5.19 3.48
C TRP A 96 5.79 4.92 2.45
N LEU A 97 5.73 3.69 1.95
CA LEU A 97 4.65 3.22 1.09
C LEU A 97 3.54 2.61 1.96
N ALA A 98 2.34 3.20 1.93
CA ALA A 98 1.15 2.70 2.59
C ALA A 98 0.25 1.99 1.57
N SER A 99 0.10 0.67 1.70
CA SER A 99 -0.60 -0.14 0.72
C SER A 99 -1.53 -1.20 1.35
N GLY A 100 -2.39 -1.78 0.53
CA GLY A 100 -3.38 -2.78 0.95
C GLY A 100 -4.78 -2.48 0.43
N GLN A 101 -5.79 -2.85 1.21
CA GLN A 101 -7.20 -2.70 0.81
C GLN A 101 -7.94 -1.64 1.65
N SER A 102 -9.26 -1.80 1.80
CA SER A 102 -10.19 -0.79 2.32
C SER A 102 -9.82 -0.28 3.71
N ASN A 103 -9.24 -1.11 4.57
CA ASN A 103 -8.79 -0.69 5.89
C ASN A 103 -7.53 0.19 5.84
N MET A 104 -6.63 0.00 4.86
CA MET A 104 -5.55 0.96 4.57
C MET A 104 -6.10 2.21 3.86
N GLU A 105 -7.02 2.04 2.91
CA GLU A 105 -7.61 3.15 2.14
C GLU A 105 -8.50 4.08 2.98
N TRP A 106 -8.98 3.59 4.13
CA TRP A 106 -10.01 4.23 4.95
C TRP A 106 -9.73 5.72 5.19
N PRO A 107 -10.62 6.64 4.76
CA PRO A 107 -10.38 8.08 4.89
C PRO A 107 -10.26 8.52 6.34
N LEU A 108 -9.34 9.46 6.60
CA LEU A 108 -9.15 10.08 7.92
C LEU A 108 -10.45 10.66 8.48
N LEU A 109 -11.22 11.35 7.64
CA LEU A 109 -12.51 11.92 8.03
C LEU A 109 -13.50 10.86 8.56
N SER A 110 -13.40 9.63 8.05
CA SER A 110 -14.27 8.51 8.41
C SER A 110 -13.74 7.70 9.60
N ALA A 111 -12.56 8.02 10.12
CA ALA A 111 -12.03 7.37 11.32
C ALA A 111 -12.83 7.79 12.57
N ARG A 112 -12.64 7.06 13.67
CA ARG A 112 -13.13 7.49 14.98
C ARG A 112 -12.55 8.88 15.30
N ASP A 113 -13.41 9.83 15.62
CA ASP A 113 -13.06 11.24 15.86
C ASP A 113 -12.46 11.97 14.63
N GLY A 114 -12.70 11.45 13.42
CA GLY A 114 -12.10 11.95 12.18
C GLY A 114 -12.39 13.43 11.87
N THR A 115 -13.57 13.94 12.23
CA THR A 115 -13.92 15.36 12.04
C THR A 115 -12.99 16.29 12.82
N ASN A 116 -12.77 16.00 14.11
CA ASN A 116 -11.91 16.81 14.97
C ASN A 116 -10.44 16.66 14.58
N GLU A 117 -10.02 15.43 14.28
CA GLU A 117 -8.66 15.15 13.81
C GLU A 117 -8.33 15.94 12.52
N VAL A 118 -9.23 15.93 11.53
CA VAL A 118 -9.08 16.71 10.30
C VAL A 118 -9.03 18.21 10.58
N ALA A 119 -9.92 18.72 11.43
CA ALA A 119 -9.96 20.14 11.76
C ALA A 119 -8.68 20.62 12.45
N ALA A 120 -8.02 19.75 13.21
CA ALA A 120 -6.78 20.02 13.93
C ALA A 120 -5.50 19.85 13.08
N VAL A 121 -5.60 19.42 11.81
CA VAL A 121 -4.43 19.18 10.96
C VAL A 121 -3.65 20.47 10.74
N ASN A 122 -2.43 20.52 11.28
CA ASN A 122 -1.45 21.57 11.03
C ASN A 122 -0.02 20.99 11.02
N HIS A 123 0.24 20.11 10.05
CA HIS A 123 1.48 19.32 9.97
C HIS A 123 2.17 19.51 8.60
N PRO A 124 2.81 20.67 8.33
CA PRO A 124 3.37 20.97 7.01
C PRO A 124 4.55 20.06 6.61
N MET A 125 5.13 19.33 7.57
CA MET A 125 6.19 18.33 7.33
C MET A 125 5.62 16.97 6.89
N ILE A 126 4.32 16.74 7.02
CA ILE A 126 3.66 15.51 6.54
C ILE A 126 3.06 15.76 5.16
N ARG A 127 3.39 14.88 4.20
CA ARG A 127 2.96 15.02 2.80
C ARG A 127 2.56 13.69 2.21
N PHE A 128 1.52 13.68 1.40
CA PHE A 128 0.96 12.46 0.81
C PHE A 128 0.98 12.53 -0.72
N ALA A 129 1.50 11.50 -1.37
CA ALA A 129 1.22 11.19 -2.76
C ALA A 129 0.18 10.07 -2.81
N ARG A 130 -1.04 10.37 -3.26
CA ARG A 130 -2.13 9.39 -3.35
C ARG A 130 -2.25 8.89 -4.76
N LEU A 131 -2.05 7.59 -4.95
CA LEU A 131 -2.16 6.99 -6.27
C LEU A 131 -3.63 6.89 -6.68
N PRO A 132 -3.94 7.14 -7.97
CA PRO A 132 -5.23 6.80 -8.53
C PRO A 132 -5.41 5.28 -8.57
N HIS A 133 -6.66 4.86 -8.58
CA HIS A 133 -7.05 3.47 -8.80
C HIS A 133 -6.81 3.08 -10.25
N VAL A 134 -5.71 2.39 -10.50
CA VAL A 134 -5.33 1.92 -11.83
C VAL A 134 -5.14 0.41 -11.81
N SER A 135 -5.87 -0.28 -12.69
CA SER A 135 -5.87 -1.74 -12.79
C SER A 135 -5.60 -2.11 -14.24
N THR A 136 -4.49 -2.80 -14.50
CA THR A 136 -4.04 -3.17 -15.84
C THR A 136 -3.20 -4.43 -15.78
N ASN A 137 -3.31 -5.30 -16.77
CA ASN A 137 -2.47 -6.49 -16.87
C ASN A 137 -1.06 -6.19 -17.43
N ALA A 138 -0.82 -4.98 -17.95
CA ALA A 138 0.45 -4.53 -18.47
C ALA A 138 1.14 -3.59 -17.46
N PRO A 139 2.39 -3.89 -17.03
CA PRO A 139 3.13 -3.04 -16.10
C PRO A 139 3.32 -1.63 -16.63
N MET A 140 2.95 -0.63 -15.84
CA MET A 140 3.12 0.78 -16.19
C MET A 140 4.48 1.30 -15.73
N SER A 141 5.10 2.17 -16.52
CA SER A 141 6.39 2.81 -16.18
C SER A 141 6.23 4.08 -15.34
N SER A 142 5.03 4.66 -15.27
CA SER A 142 4.73 5.86 -14.50
C SER A 142 3.25 5.90 -14.09
N VAL A 143 2.96 6.51 -12.95
CA VAL A 143 1.60 6.82 -12.49
C VAL A 143 1.60 8.21 -11.84
N ALA A 144 0.66 9.06 -12.23
CA ALA A 144 0.57 10.41 -11.68
C ALA A 144 -0.02 10.35 -10.27
N ALA A 145 0.74 10.81 -9.28
CA ALA A 145 0.31 10.90 -7.89
C ALA A 145 0.84 12.21 -7.28
N PRO A 146 0.14 13.34 -7.51
CA PRO A 146 0.57 14.64 -7.01
C PRO A 146 0.73 14.63 -5.48
N TRP A 147 1.80 15.27 -5.01
CA TRP A 147 2.07 15.40 -3.58
C TRP A 147 1.23 16.53 -2.98
N ALA A 148 0.59 16.24 -1.85
CA ALA A 148 -0.18 17.20 -1.08
C ALA A 148 0.42 17.37 0.32
N VAL A 149 0.68 18.62 0.71
CA VAL A 149 0.97 18.98 2.11
C VAL A 149 -0.28 18.68 2.96
N ALA A 150 -0.09 18.17 4.18
CA ALA A 150 -1.19 17.91 5.09
C ALA A 150 -1.82 19.21 5.60
N THR A 151 -3.05 19.43 5.17
CA THR A 151 -3.93 20.54 5.59
C THR A 151 -5.30 19.96 5.95
N PRO A 152 -6.18 20.70 6.63
CA PRO A 152 -7.54 20.22 6.89
C PRO A 152 -8.32 19.87 5.61
N SER A 153 -8.00 20.46 4.45
CA SER A 153 -8.65 20.13 3.19
C SER A 153 -8.13 18.81 2.60
N SER A 154 -6.81 18.70 2.40
CA SER A 154 -6.18 17.53 1.80
C SER A 154 -6.33 16.28 2.67
N ALA A 155 -6.13 16.41 3.98
CA ALA A 155 -6.06 15.30 4.92
C ALA A 155 -7.36 14.52 5.09
N ARG A 156 -8.52 15.11 4.77
CA ARG A 156 -9.85 14.45 4.81
C ARG A 156 -9.86 13.07 4.16
N SER A 157 -9.11 12.96 3.07
CA SER A 157 -9.09 11.82 2.16
C SER A 157 -7.84 10.94 2.31
N PHE A 158 -6.91 11.32 3.18
CA PHE A 158 -5.72 10.50 3.45
C PHE A 158 -6.13 9.21 4.14
N SER A 159 -5.35 8.16 3.95
CA SER A 159 -5.43 6.94 4.75
C SER A 159 -5.30 7.32 6.22
N ALA A 160 -6.32 6.99 7.02
CA ALA A 160 -6.31 7.24 8.44
C ALA A 160 -5.15 6.51 9.13
N VAL A 161 -4.91 5.24 8.76
CA VAL A 161 -3.82 4.44 9.32
C VAL A 161 -2.47 5.09 9.02
N ALA A 162 -2.24 5.46 7.76
CA ALA A 162 -0.98 6.08 7.36
C ALA A 162 -0.81 7.49 7.93
N TRP A 163 -1.90 8.24 8.11
CA TRP A 163 -1.89 9.55 8.77
C TRP A 163 -1.39 9.43 10.21
N PHE A 164 -2.00 8.55 11.00
CA PHE A 164 -1.62 8.38 12.40
C PHE A 164 -0.21 7.79 12.56
N PHE A 165 0.21 6.93 11.63
CA PHE A 165 1.60 6.48 11.52
C PHE A 165 2.55 7.65 11.27
N ALA A 166 2.28 8.48 10.24
CA ALA A 166 3.12 9.61 9.87
C ALA A 166 3.20 10.66 10.98
N ARG A 167 2.06 10.97 11.64
CA ARG A 167 1.99 11.93 12.74
C ARG A 167 2.80 11.49 13.96
N ASP A 168 2.78 10.20 14.29
CA ASP A 168 3.63 9.68 15.37
C ASP A 168 5.11 9.78 15.01
N LEU A 169 5.50 9.41 13.78
CA LEU A 169 6.88 9.54 13.32
C LEU A 169 7.36 11.00 13.25
N GLU A 170 6.56 11.91 12.71
CA GLU A 170 6.91 13.34 12.61
C GLU A 170 7.17 13.91 14.01
N LYS A 171 6.31 13.61 15.00
CA LYS A 171 6.47 14.07 16.38
C LYS A 171 7.81 13.63 16.99
N GLN A 172 8.25 12.43 16.68
CA GLN A 172 9.42 11.80 17.32
C GLN A 172 10.72 12.12 16.58
N LEU A 173 10.70 12.00 15.26
CA LEU A 173 11.87 12.19 14.42
C LEU A 173 12.13 13.67 14.11
N ARG A 174 11.09 14.51 14.13
CA ARG A 174 11.15 15.94 13.79
C ARG A 174 11.77 16.21 12.41
N VAL A 175 11.44 15.35 11.46
CA VAL A 175 11.83 15.46 10.04
C VAL A 175 10.60 15.36 9.14
N PRO A 176 10.69 15.80 7.88
CA PRO A 176 9.64 15.57 6.89
C PRO A 176 9.26 14.10 6.75
N ILE A 177 7.96 13.81 6.66
CA ILE A 177 7.40 12.47 6.45
C ILE A 177 6.57 12.46 5.17
N GLY A 178 7.01 11.69 4.18
CA GLY A 178 6.30 11.41 2.95
C GLY A 178 5.57 10.08 3.01
N ILE A 179 4.28 10.07 2.68
CA ILE A 179 3.50 8.84 2.50
C ILE A 179 3.12 8.70 1.03
N ILE A 180 3.52 7.60 0.41
CA ILE A 180 2.99 7.17 -0.87
C ILE A 180 1.82 6.23 -0.57
N GLN A 181 0.59 6.62 -0.85
CA GLN A 181 -0.61 5.84 -0.57
C GLN A 181 -1.07 5.12 -1.84
N ALA A 182 -0.97 3.79 -1.84
CA ALA A 182 -1.38 2.90 -2.91
C ALA A 182 -2.28 1.78 -2.35
N ALA A 183 -3.56 2.07 -2.10
CA ALA A 183 -4.50 1.12 -1.51
C ALA A 183 -5.83 1.10 -2.26
N TRP A 184 -6.47 -0.06 -2.36
CA TRP A 184 -7.76 -0.22 -3.05
C TRP A 184 -8.63 -1.29 -2.38
N GLY A 185 -9.80 -0.89 -1.89
CA GLY A 185 -10.79 -1.74 -1.23
C GLY A 185 -11.25 -2.99 -1.98
N GLY A 186 -11.39 -4.09 -1.23
CA GLY A 186 -11.94 -5.35 -1.72
C GLY A 186 -10.98 -6.18 -2.58
N THR A 187 -9.68 -5.90 -2.50
CA THR A 187 -8.66 -6.52 -3.35
C THR A 187 -7.95 -7.67 -2.65
N MET A 188 -7.53 -8.66 -3.43
CA MET A 188 -6.83 -9.86 -2.98
C MET A 188 -5.32 -9.73 -3.22
N VAL A 189 -4.49 -10.40 -2.41
CA VAL A 189 -3.03 -10.25 -2.44
C VAL A 189 -2.40 -10.57 -3.81
N GLU A 190 -2.95 -11.52 -4.56
CA GLU A 190 -2.47 -11.87 -5.90
C GLU A 190 -2.59 -10.72 -6.92
N ALA A 191 -3.48 -9.74 -6.70
CA ALA A 191 -3.56 -8.56 -7.55
C ALA A 191 -2.36 -7.62 -7.36
N TRP A 192 -1.71 -7.70 -6.19
CA TRP A 192 -0.59 -6.87 -5.76
C TRP A 192 0.78 -7.52 -5.97
N MET A 193 0.83 -8.69 -6.61
CA MET A 193 2.06 -9.42 -6.91
C MET A 193 2.42 -9.34 -8.38
N PRO A 194 3.71 -9.34 -8.76
CA PRO A 194 4.09 -9.61 -10.14
C PRO A 194 3.67 -11.03 -10.54
N THR A 195 3.26 -11.22 -11.79
CA THR A 195 2.86 -12.52 -12.35
C THR A 195 3.89 -13.62 -12.06
N ALA A 196 5.18 -13.31 -12.24
CA ALA A 196 6.28 -14.25 -12.01
C ALA A 196 6.34 -14.78 -10.56
N ALA A 197 6.03 -13.94 -9.57
CA ALA A 197 6.04 -14.36 -8.16
C ALA A 197 4.85 -15.29 -7.82
N ILE A 198 3.73 -15.14 -8.53
CA ILE A 198 2.58 -16.03 -8.38
C ILE A 198 2.88 -17.37 -9.07
N THR A 199 3.35 -17.35 -10.32
CA THR A 199 3.58 -18.58 -11.08
C THR A 199 4.73 -19.43 -10.54
N ALA A 200 5.68 -18.82 -9.81
CA ALA A 200 6.74 -19.51 -9.09
C ALA A 200 6.26 -20.38 -7.90
N LEU A 201 4.99 -20.26 -7.49
CA LEU A 201 4.35 -21.08 -6.45
C LEU A 201 3.37 -22.06 -7.11
N PRO A 202 3.77 -23.32 -7.38
CA PRO A 202 2.93 -24.29 -8.11
C PRO A 202 1.54 -24.48 -7.51
N GLU A 203 1.43 -24.47 -6.18
CA GLU A 203 0.17 -24.59 -5.44
C GLU A 203 -0.81 -23.42 -5.69
N THR A 204 -0.37 -22.37 -6.38
CA THR A 204 -1.17 -21.18 -6.69
C THR A 204 -1.57 -21.06 -8.16
N HIS A 205 -1.20 -22.00 -9.03
CA HIS A 205 -1.59 -22.00 -10.46
C HIS A 205 -3.10 -21.95 -10.67
N ALA A 206 -3.87 -22.56 -9.76
CA ALA A 206 -5.33 -22.50 -9.76
C ALA A 206 -5.90 -21.07 -9.70
N ILE A 207 -5.11 -20.05 -9.31
CA ILE A 207 -5.52 -18.63 -9.42
C ILE A 207 -5.70 -18.25 -10.88
N PHE A 208 -4.72 -18.56 -11.73
CA PHE A 208 -4.76 -18.24 -13.15
C PHE A 208 -5.82 -19.06 -13.87
N ASP A 209 -6.03 -20.33 -13.50
CA ASP A 209 -7.10 -21.14 -14.08
C ASP A 209 -8.47 -20.52 -13.84
N ARG A 210 -8.77 -20.15 -12.57
CA ARG A 210 -10.02 -19.46 -12.22
C ARG A 210 -10.15 -18.13 -12.95
N TRP A 211 -9.07 -17.37 -13.05
CA TRP A 211 -9.05 -16.07 -13.72
C TRP A 211 -9.30 -16.21 -15.22
N ASN A 212 -8.63 -17.15 -15.88
CA ASN A 212 -8.77 -17.40 -17.31
C ASN A 212 -10.18 -17.88 -17.67
N GLN A 213 -10.77 -18.76 -16.84
CA GLN A 213 -12.17 -19.16 -16.99
C GLN A 213 -13.12 -17.96 -16.89
N LEU A 214 -12.88 -17.08 -15.91
CA LEU A 214 -13.68 -15.87 -15.70
C LEU A 214 -13.55 -14.88 -16.85
N VAL A 215 -12.34 -14.66 -17.35
CA VAL A 215 -12.07 -13.81 -18.53
C VAL A 215 -12.71 -14.38 -19.79
N ALA A 216 -12.64 -15.71 -20.00
CA ALA A 216 -13.27 -16.36 -21.14
C ALA A 216 -14.81 -16.24 -21.10
N ALA A 217 -15.41 -16.33 -19.91
CA ALA A 217 -16.86 -16.17 -19.71
C ALA A 217 -17.31 -14.70 -19.73
N TYR A 218 -16.40 -13.74 -19.51
CA TYR A 218 -16.72 -12.33 -19.31
C TYR A 218 -17.56 -11.71 -20.44
N PRO A 219 -17.29 -11.91 -21.76
CA PRO A 219 -18.11 -11.32 -22.81
C PRO A 219 -19.59 -11.69 -22.71
N ALA A 220 -19.89 -12.96 -22.44
CA ALA A 220 -21.27 -13.44 -22.29
C ALA A 220 -21.91 -12.91 -20.99
N LEU A 221 -21.18 -12.94 -19.88
CA LEU A 221 -21.67 -12.44 -18.58
C LEU A 221 -21.93 -10.94 -18.63
N LYS A 222 -21.06 -10.16 -19.28
CA LYS A 222 -21.18 -8.71 -19.41
C LYS A 222 -22.37 -8.34 -20.29
N LYS A 223 -22.55 -9.02 -21.42
CA LYS A 223 -23.72 -8.84 -22.28
C LYS A 223 -25.01 -9.06 -21.50
N LYS A 224 -25.11 -10.18 -20.77
CA LYS A 224 -26.28 -10.49 -19.94
C LYS A 224 -26.51 -9.41 -18.86
N TYR A 225 -25.45 -8.98 -18.18
CA TYR A 225 -25.56 -7.90 -17.18
C TYR A 225 -26.08 -6.59 -17.80
N ASP A 226 -25.62 -6.22 -18.99
CA ASP A 226 -26.07 -5.01 -19.68
C ASP A 226 -27.54 -5.10 -20.10
N GLU A 227 -28.00 -6.27 -20.55
CA GLU A 227 -29.41 -6.56 -20.86
C GLU A 227 -30.29 -6.51 -19.60
N ASP A 228 -29.79 -7.02 -18.47
CA ASP A 228 -30.48 -7.02 -17.16
C ASP A 228 -30.44 -5.63 -16.47
N LEU A 229 -29.50 -4.74 -16.82
CA LEU A 229 -29.22 -3.51 -16.09
C LEU A 229 -30.44 -2.59 -15.90
N PRO A 230 -31.33 -2.38 -16.90
CA PRO A 230 -32.54 -1.59 -16.70
C PRO A 230 -33.45 -2.17 -15.61
N ARG A 231 -33.68 -3.49 -15.61
CA ARG A 231 -34.46 -4.19 -14.58
C ARG A 231 -33.79 -4.08 -13.21
N LEU A 232 -32.47 -4.33 -13.15
CA LEU A 232 -31.70 -4.22 -11.90
C LEU A 232 -31.75 -2.81 -11.30
N LYS A 233 -31.71 -1.76 -12.14
CA LYS A 233 -31.86 -0.36 -11.69
C LYS A 233 -33.25 -0.11 -11.12
N GLN A 234 -34.30 -0.55 -11.80
CA GLN A 234 -35.67 -0.39 -11.32
C GLN A 234 -35.91 -1.11 -9.98
N GLU A 235 -35.43 -2.35 -9.85
CA GLU A 235 -35.49 -3.11 -8.60
C GLU A 235 -34.71 -2.43 -7.47
N TRP A 236 -33.52 -1.90 -7.79
CA TRP A 236 -32.71 -1.16 -6.83
C TRP A 236 -33.37 0.14 -6.39
N GLU A 237 -33.97 0.92 -7.29
CA GLU A 237 -34.68 2.17 -6.97
C GLU A 237 -35.85 1.90 -6.01
N ALA A 238 -36.66 0.86 -6.29
CA ALA A 238 -37.76 0.46 -5.43
C ALA A 238 -37.25 0.03 -4.03
N ALA A 239 -36.18 -0.77 -3.99
CA ALA A 239 -35.58 -1.21 -2.73
C ALA A 239 -34.93 -0.05 -1.94
N ALA A 240 -34.30 0.91 -2.64
CA ALA A 240 -33.71 2.09 -2.04
C ALA A 240 -34.77 3.05 -1.48
N ALA A 241 -35.89 3.25 -2.19
CA ALA A 241 -37.02 4.02 -1.70
C ALA A 241 -37.63 3.39 -0.44
N LYS A 242 -37.82 2.05 -0.44
CA LYS A 242 -38.27 1.31 0.74
C LYS A 242 -37.30 1.45 1.92
N ALA A 243 -35.99 1.26 1.69
CA ALA A 243 -34.98 1.42 2.73
C ALA A 243 -35.00 2.84 3.33
N LYS A 244 -35.12 3.87 2.48
CA LYS A 244 -35.26 5.26 2.91
C LYS A 244 -36.49 5.49 3.78
N ALA A 245 -37.66 4.95 3.38
CA ALA A 245 -38.89 5.05 4.17
C ALA A 245 -38.77 4.34 5.54
N GLU A 246 -37.96 3.29 5.63
CA GLU A 246 -37.69 2.56 6.86
C GLU A 246 -36.50 3.13 7.67
N GLY A 247 -35.90 4.25 7.25
CA GLY A 247 -34.72 4.82 7.91
C GLY A 247 -33.46 3.94 7.83
N LYS A 248 -33.41 3.02 6.86
CA LYS A 248 -32.30 2.08 6.66
C LYS A 248 -31.37 2.55 5.53
N PRO A 249 -30.08 2.16 5.56
CA PRO A 249 -29.19 2.39 4.44
C PRO A 249 -29.72 1.75 3.15
N ALA A 250 -29.61 2.47 2.03
CA ALA A 250 -29.99 1.93 0.73
C ALA A 250 -29.13 0.70 0.38
N PRO A 251 -29.72 -0.33 -0.27
CA PRO A 251 -28.94 -1.44 -0.79
C PRO A 251 -28.00 -0.96 -1.89
N ARG A 252 -26.98 -1.78 -2.20
CA ARG A 252 -26.08 -1.51 -3.33
C ARG A 252 -26.70 -2.08 -4.60
N LEU A 253 -26.61 -1.32 -5.70
CA LEU A 253 -26.88 -1.85 -7.03
C LEU A 253 -25.89 -2.99 -7.34
N ALA A 254 -26.38 -4.03 -8.03
CA ALA A 254 -25.54 -5.13 -8.49
C ALA A 254 -24.36 -4.59 -9.33
N ARG A 255 -23.16 -5.12 -9.09
CA ARG A 255 -21.96 -4.73 -9.83
C ARG A 255 -21.87 -5.52 -11.14
N PRO A 256 -21.23 -4.98 -12.19
CA PRO A 256 -20.91 -5.76 -13.38
C PRO A 256 -20.04 -6.96 -13.01
N PRO A 257 -20.08 -8.05 -13.78
CA PRO A 257 -19.18 -9.17 -13.59
C PRO A 257 -17.72 -8.67 -13.70
N PRO A 258 -16.79 -9.19 -12.89
CA PRO A 258 -15.38 -8.89 -13.05
C PRO A 258 -14.90 -9.34 -14.44
N GLY A 259 -14.04 -8.54 -15.08
CA GLY A 259 -13.43 -8.83 -16.38
C GLY A 259 -11.94 -8.49 -16.39
N PRO A 260 -11.25 -8.50 -17.55
CA PRO A 260 -9.79 -8.34 -17.65
C PRO A 260 -9.17 -7.18 -16.86
N GLY A 261 -9.88 -6.04 -16.74
CA GLY A 261 -9.45 -4.86 -15.98
C GLY A 261 -9.84 -4.86 -14.50
N SER A 262 -10.35 -5.97 -13.95
CA SER A 262 -10.75 -6.07 -12.54
C SER A 262 -9.57 -5.79 -11.62
N PRO A 263 -9.75 -5.04 -10.52
CA PRO A 263 -8.71 -4.84 -9.51
C PRO A 263 -8.38 -6.13 -8.73
N ASN A 264 -9.09 -7.23 -8.99
CA ASN A 264 -8.78 -8.56 -8.47
C ASN A 264 -8.15 -9.48 -9.53
N GLY A 265 -7.89 -8.99 -10.74
CA GLY A 265 -7.10 -9.75 -11.71
C GLY A 265 -5.69 -9.96 -11.17
N PRO A 266 -5.10 -11.18 -11.29
CA PRO A 266 -3.74 -11.43 -10.86
C PRO A 266 -2.77 -10.42 -11.47
N ALA A 267 -1.90 -9.84 -10.64
CA ALA A 267 -0.95 -8.79 -10.98
C ALA A 267 -1.51 -7.44 -11.47
N ASN A 268 -2.84 -7.25 -11.56
CA ASN A 268 -3.38 -6.04 -12.18
C ASN A 268 -3.07 -4.74 -11.41
N LEU A 269 -3.10 -4.79 -10.07
CA LEU A 269 -2.81 -3.63 -9.23
C LEU A 269 -1.32 -3.45 -9.03
N TRP A 270 -0.57 -4.55 -9.01
CA TRP A 270 0.88 -4.49 -9.07
C TRP A 270 1.32 -3.69 -10.31
N SER A 271 0.88 -4.10 -11.49
CA SER A 271 1.21 -3.47 -12.76
C SER A 271 0.79 -2.00 -12.84
N GLY A 272 -0.40 -1.65 -12.34
CA GLY A 272 -0.94 -0.28 -12.44
C GLY A 272 -0.52 0.67 -11.32
N MET A 273 -0.24 0.17 -10.12
CA MET A 273 -0.05 1.00 -8.92
C MET A 273 1.30 0.79 -8.22
N ILE A 274 1.90 -0.41 -8.27
CA ILE A 274 3.13 -0.71 -7.51
C ILE A 274 4.36 -0.69 -8.41
N HIS A 275 4.30 -1.34 -9.56
CA HIS A 275 5.34 -1.35 -10.58
C HIS A 275 5.87 0.06 -10.91
N PRO A 276 5.02 1.07 -11.21
CA PRO A 276 5.50 2.41 -11.53
C PRO A 276 6.14 3.18 -10.35
N LEU A 277 6.05 2.66 -9.12
CA LEU A 277 6.69 3.26 -7.95
C LEU A 277 8.11 2.80 -7.72
N ALA A 278 8.55 1.67 -8.29
CA ALA A 278 9.96 1.35 -8.28
C ALA A 278 10.69 2.17 -9.37
N PRO A 279 11.85 2.77 -9.08
CA PRO A 279 12.69 2.61 -7.89
C PRO A 279 12.65 3.80 -6.92
N VAL A 280 11.47 4.36 -6.55
CA VAL A 280 11.41 5.41 -5.51
C VAL A 280 12.13 4.90 -4.26
N ALA A 281 13.13 5.64 -3.78
CA ALA A 281 13.78 5.36 -2.52
C ALA A 281 12.76 5.47 -1.37
N ILE A 282 12.60 4.40 -0.58
CA ILE A 282 11.67 4.34 0.55
C ILE A 282 12.40 3.83 1.80
N ARG A 283 11.95 4.24 2.99
CA ARG A 283 12.38 3.61 4.23
C ARG A 283 11.72 2.25 4.43
N GLY A 284 10.46 2.10 4.03
CA GLY A 284 9.72 0.86 4.21
C GLY A 284 8.27 0.92 3.76
N VAL A 285 7.54 -0.17 4.05
CA VAL A 285 6.14 -0.38 3.69
C VAL A 285 5.31 -0.58 4.94
N ILE A 286 4.12 0.04 4.98
CA ILE A 286 3.01 -0.34 5.86
C ILE A 286 1.89 -0.98 5.04
N TRP A 287 1.41 -2.15 5.45
CA TRP A 287 0.48 -2.99 4.70
C TRP A 287 -0.74 -3.39 5.53
N TYR A 288 -1.94 -3.13 5.03
CA TYR A 288 -3.17 -3.60 5.69
C TYR A 288 -4.13 -4.22 4.67
N GLN A 289 -4.05 -5.54 4.57
CA GLN A 289 -4.89 -6.35 3.70
C GLN A 289 -4.98 -7.79 4.18
N GLY A 290 -6.07 -8.45 3.83
CA GLY A 290 -6.23 -9.89 3.96
C GLY A 290 -7.69 -10.32 3.93
N GLU A 291 -8.61 -9.42 4.22
CA GLU A 291 -10.05 -9.69 4.37
C GLU A 291 -10.64 -10.42 3.16
N SER A 292 -10.27 -10.01 1.93
CA SER A 292 -10.71 -10.66 0.69
C SER A 292 -10.07 -12.03 0.45
N ASN A 293 -8.95 -12.35 1.11
CA ASN A 293 -8.29 -13.65 1.03
C ASN A 293 -8.74 -14.63 2.11
N THR A 294 -9.60 -14.22 3.06
CA THR A 294 -10.05 -15.06 4.17
C THR A 294 -10.55 -16.46 3.75
N PRO A 295 -11.30 -16.66 2.64
CA PRO A 295 -11.72 -18.01 2.24
C PRO A 295 -10.59 -18.92 1.75
N ARG A 296 -9.36 -18.40 1.60
CA ARG A 296 -8.19 -19.06 1.02
C ARG A 296 -6.93 -18.79 1.85
N ALA A 297 -7.05 -18.89 3.17
CA ALA A 297 -5.97 -18.56 4.11
C ALA A 297 -4.67 -19.36 3.86
N GLU A 298 -4.78 -20.64 3.50
CA GLU A 298 -3.61 -21.46 3.16
C GLU A 298 -2.85 -20.91 1.94
N GLN A 299 -3.57 -20.55 0.88
CA GLN A 299 -2.98 -19.90 -0.29
C GLN A 299 -2.37 -18.55 0.09
N TYR A 300 -3.03 -17.76 0.95
CA TYR A 300 -2.49 -16.49 1.44
C TYR A 300 -1.16 -16.67 2.19
N GLN A 301 -1.03 -17.73 3.00
CA GLN A 301 0.20 -18.06 3.72
C GLN A 301 1.42 -18.23 2.80
N ARG A 302 1.19 -18.61 1.53
CA ARG A 302 2.24 -18.72 0.50
C ARG A 302 2.43 -17.40 -0.25
N LEU A 303 1.33 -16.80 -0.70
CA LEU A 303 1.35 -15.58 -1.52
C LEU A 303 1.91 -14.36 -0.79
N PHE A 304 1.52 -14.13 0.47
CA PHE A 304 1.88 -12.89 1.16
C PHE A 304 3.40 -12.76 1.41
N PRO A 305 4.12 -13.77 1.94
CA PRO A 305 5.57 -13.73 2.00
C PRO A 305 6.24 -13.64 0.63
N ALA A 306 5.68 -14.27 -0.41
CA ALA A 306 6.21 -14.17 -1.77
C ALA A 306 6.05 -12.75 -2.35
N MET A 307 4.93 -12.07 -2.08
CA MET A 307 4.72 -10.67 -2.44
C MET A 307 5.78 -9.77 -1.81
N ILE A 308 6.06 -9.94 -0.51
CA ILE A 308 7.08 -9.15 0.20
C ILE A 308 8.46 -9.32 -0.46
N ARG A 309 8.85 -10.57 -0.76
CA ARG A 309 10.13 -10.85 -1.44
C ARG A 309 10.17 -10.21 -2.83
N ALA A 310 9.11 -10.38 -3.61
CA ALA A 310 9.03 -9.84 -4.96
C ALA A 310 9.10 -8.30 -5.00
N TRP A 311 8.47 -7.62 -4.04
CA TRP A 311 8.59 -6.16 -3.92
C TRP A 311 10.00 -5.74 -3.53
N ARG A 312 10.65 -6.44 -2.59
CA ARG A 312 12.05 -6.16 -2.21
C ARG A 312 13.01 -6.33 -3.39
N GLU A 313 12.81 -7.39 -4.17
CA GLU A 313 13.57 -7.66 -5.39
C GLU A 313 13.36 -6.54 -6.43
N GLN A 314 12.11 -6.16 -6.70
CA GLN A 314 11.77 -5.09 -7.64
C GLN A 314 12.39 -3.74 -7.26
N TRP A 315 12.38 -3.38 -5.97
CA TRP A 315 13.00 -2.14 -5.49
C TRP A 315 14.52 -2.19 -5.52
N ALA A 316 15.12 -3.38 -5.45
CA ALA A 316 16.56 -3.60 -5.37
C ALA A 316 17.24 -2.76 -4.26
N GLN A 317 16.54 -2.54 -3.15
CA GLN A 317 17.00 -1.71 -2.01
C GLN A 317 17.25 -2.55 -0.75
N GLY A 318 17.53 -3.83 -0.93
CA GLY A 318 17.69 -4.79 0.16
C GLY A 318 16.40 -5.08 0.90
N GLU A 319 16.53 -5.49 2.16
CA GLU A 319 15.39 -5.93 2.99
C GLU A 319 14.78 -4.78 3.77
N PHE A 320 14.19 -3.81 3.06
CA PHE A 320 13.52 -2.70 3.73
C PHE A 320 12.40 -3.19 4.68
N PRO A 321 12.18 -2.48 5.80
CA PRO A 321 11.08 -2.71 6.71
C PRO A 321 9.73 -2.93 6.02
N PHE A 322 9.07 -4.06 6.35
CA PHE A 322 7.72 -4.37 5.86
C PHE A 322 6.81 -4.66 7.05
N TYR A 323 6.03 -3.66 7.46
CA TYR A 323 5.14 -3.76 8.62
C TYR A 323 3.70 -3.94 8.18
N PHE A 324 3.01 -4.90 8.77
CA PHE A 324 1.65 -5.23 8.36
C PHE A 324 0.70 -5.32 9.54
N VAL A 325 -0.59 -5.20 9.24
CA VAL A 325 -1.65 -5.27 10.25
C VAL A 325 -2.28 -6.66 10.23
N GLN A 326 -2.25 -7.35 11.37
CA GLN A 326 -3.04 -8.57 11.56
C GLN A 326 -4.52 -8.19 11.58
N LEU A 327 -5.37 -8.95 10.89
CA LEU A 327 -6.80 -8.60 10.79
C LEU A 327 -7.45 -8.43 12.17
N ALA A 328 -8.29 -7.38 12.26
CA ALA A 328 -9.08 -7.11 13.45
C ALA A 328 -10.15 -8.20 13.68
N ASN A 329 -10.73 -8.27 14.89
CA ASN A 329 -11.89 -9.12 15.09
C ASN A 329 -13.08 -8.67 14.22
N TYR A 330 -13.83 -9.64 13.72
CA TYR A 330 -15.03 -9.43 12.91
C TYR A 330 -15.93 -10.65 13.08
N ARG A 331 -17.26 -10.42 13.12
CA ARG A 331 -18.33 -11.39 13.43
C ARG A 331 -18.46 -11.73 14.91
N ALA A 332 -19.63 -12.26 15.25
CA ALA A 332 -19.97 -12.73 16.59
C ALA A 332 -18.99 -13.83 17.06
N PRO A 333 -18.54 -13.78 18.33
CA PRO A 333 -17.82 -14.88 18.95
C PRO A 333 -18.63 -16.17 18.88
N LYS A 334 -17.97 -17.29 18.59
CA LYS A 334 -18.59 -18.62 18.70
C LYS A 334 -18.45 -19.10 20.15
N SER A 335 -19.50 -19.72 20.68
CA SER A 335 -19.51 -20.28 22.04
C SER A 335 -18.73 -21.60 22.16
N ALA A 336 -18.43 -22.26 21.04
CA ALA A 336 -17.65 -23.48 20.98
C ALA A 336 -16.49 -23.35 19.97
N PRO A 337 -15.35 -24.02 20.22
CA PRO A 337 -14.24 -24.04 19.27
C PRO A 337 -14.65 -24.72 17.96
N GLY A 338 -14.07 -24.27 16.85
CA GLY A 338 -14.31 -24.84 15.52
C GLY A 338 -13.57 -24.09 14.43
N GLY A 339 -13.72 -24.53 13.19
CA GLY A 339 -13.06 -23.94 12.02
C GLY A 339 -13.33 -22.43 11.89
N SER A 340 -12.28 -21.68 11.54
CA SER A 340 -12.33 -20.23 11.41
C SER A 340 -11.33 -19.75 10.37
N ALA A 341 -11.81 -19.55 9.15
CA ALA A 341 -11.04 -18.96 8.05
C ALA A 341 -10.42 -17.59 8.42
N TRP A 342 -11.08 -16.85 9.33
CA TRP A 342 -10.55 -15.58 9.87
C TRP A 342 -9.37 -15.80 10.83
N ALA A 343 -9.42 -16.84 11.67
CA ALA A 343 -8.29 -17.21 12.52
C ALA A 343 -7.13 -17.75 11.69
N GLU A 344 -7.41 -18.62 10.72
CA GLU A 344 -6.42 -19.18 9.80
C GLU A 344 -5.69 -18.09 9.00
N LEU A 345 -6.39 -17.06 8.54
CA LEU A 345 -5.74 -15.96 7.85
C LEU A 345 -4.86 -15.12 8.80
N ARG A 346 -5.30 -14.86 10.04
CA ARG A 346 -4.48 -14.16 11.04
C ARG A 346 -3.22 -14.95 11.40
N GLU A 347 -3.32 -16.27 11.43
CA GLU A 347 -2.18 -17.18 11.58
C GLU A 347 -1.26 -17.09 10.36
N ALA A 348 -1.81 -17.06 9.14
CA ALA A 348 -1.02 -16.86 7.92
C ALA A 348 -0.26 -15.53 7.91
N GLN A 349 -0.87 -14.44 8.42
CA GLN A 349 -0.20 -13.15 8.62
C GLN A 349 0.92 -13.26 9.67
N ALA A 350 0.67 -13.91 10.81
CA ALA A 350 1.67 -14.09 11.85
C ALA A 350 2.90 -14.89 11.35
N LYS A 351 2.67 -15.94 10.54
CA LYS A 351 3.77 -16.72 9.92
C LYS A 351 4.65 -15.91 8.97
N ALA A 352 4.17 -14.80 8.41
CA ALA A 352 4.99 -13.90 7.61
C ALA A 352 6.10 -13.20 8.43
N LEU A 353 6.01 -13.20 9.77
CA LEU A 353 7.08 -12.72 10.66
C LEU A 353 8.36 -13.55 10.57
N ALA A 354 8.33 -14.73 9.95
CA ALA A 354 9.54 -15.50 9.64
C ALA A 354 10.46 -14.79 8.64
N LEU A 355 9.95 -13.80 7.88
CA LEU A 355 10.78 -12.98 7.01
C LEU A 355 11.55 -11.91 7.81
N PRO A 356 12.81 -11.63 7.45
CA PRO A 356 13.59 -10.57 8.07
C PRO A 356 12.98 -9.18 7.81
N ALA A 357 13.29 -8.23 8.71
CA ALA A 357 12.79 -6.87 8.69
C ALA A 357 11.25 -6.74 8.55
N THR A 358 10.51 -7.72 9.08
CA THR A 358 9.05 -7.65 9.18
C THR A 358 8.58 -7.33 10.60
N GLY A 359 7.35 -6.87 10.70
CA GLY A 359 6.70 -6.52 11.95
C GLY A 359 5.19 -6.56 11.77
N MET A 360 4.47 -6.91 12.85
CA MET A 360 3.04 -7.10 12.80
C MET A 360 2.37 -6.27 13.89
N ALA A 361 1.55 -5.31 13.48
CA ALA A 361 0.63 -4.63 14.38
C ALA A 361 -0.62 -5.52 14.53
N THR A 362 -0.89 -6.04 15.72
CA THR A 362 -2.17 -6.71 15.96
C THR A 362 -3.30 -5.68 15.98
N ALA A 363 -4.47 -6.01 15.41
CA ALA A 363 -5.68 -5.19 15.50
C ALA A 363 -6.87 -5.97 16.09
N ILE A 364 -6.61 -7.16 16.65
CA ILE A 364 -7.64 -8.09 17.12
C ILE A 364 -8.62 -7.45 18.10
N ASP A 365 -8.13 -6.63 19.02
CA ASP A 365 -8.85 -5.91 20.07
C ASP A 365 -9.54 -4.63 19.58
N LEU A 366 -9.31 -4.23 18.34
CA LEU A 366 -9.86 -3.00 17.75
C LEU A 366 -11.08 -3.27 16.87
N GLY A 367 -11.39 -4.55 16.63
CA GLY A 367 -12.45 -5.02 15.74
C GLY A 367 -13.86 -4.74 16.24
N GLU A 368 -14.82 -4.77 15.32
CA GLU A 368 -16.24 -4.58 15.60
C GLU A 368 -17.01 -5.81 15.07
N GLU A 369 -17.98 -6.32 15.84
CA GLU A 369 -18.71 -7.55 15.47
C GLU A 369 -19.40 -7.44 14.11
N LYS A 370 -20.02 -6.27 13.86
CA LYS A 370 -20.91 -6.02 12.73
C LYS A 370 -20.28 -5.20 11.61
N ASP A 371 -19.04 -4.75 11.78
CA ASP A 371 -18.32 -3.98 10.78
C ASP A 371 -16.90 -4.51 10.61
N ILE A 372 -16.58 -4.88 9.37
CA ILE A 372 -15.25 -5.34 8.98
C ILE A 372 -14.22 -4.19 8.94
N HIS A 373 -14.67 -2.94 9.04
CA HIS A 373 -13.84 -1.74 9.03
C HIS A 373 -13.79 -1.06 10.40
N PRO A 374 -12.94 -1.52 11.33
CA PRO A 374 -12.86 -0.93 12.66
C PRO A 374 -12.50 0.56 12.59
N ARG A 375 -13.24 1.42 13.30
CA ARG A 375 -13.04 2.88 13.19
C ARG A 375 -11.81 3.40 13.95
N ASN A 376 -11.27 2.65 14.91
CA ASN A 376 -10.08 3.03 15.66
C ASN A 376 -8.79 2.86 14.82
N LYS A 377 -8.65 3.64 13.76
CA LYS A 377 -7.47 3.65 12.88
C LYS A 377 -6.24 4.27 13.55
N GLN A 378 -6.44 5.12 14.55
CA GLN A 378 -5.38 5.76 15.32
C GLN A 378 -4.51 4.73 16.04
N GLU A 379 -5.12 3.76 16.71
CA GLU A 379 -4.35 2.75 17.42
C GLU A 379 -3.60 1.81 16.45
N VAL A 380 -4.19 1.51 15.29
CA VAL A 380 -3.49 0.75 14.22
C VAL A 380 -2.26 1.51 13.73
N GLY A 381 -2.41 2.79 13.37
CA GLY A 381 -1.30 3.63 12.91
C GLY A 381 -0.21 3.80 13.98
N ARG A 382 -0.60 3.98 15.24
CA ARG A 382 0.32 4.06 16.39
C ARG A 382 1.12 2.77 16.56
N ARG A 383 0.50 1.59 16.50
CA ARG A 383 1.20 0.30 16.62
C ARG A 383 2.21 0.07 15.50
N LEU A 384 1.87 0.48 14.26
CA LEU A 384 2.83 0.47 13.15
C LEU A 384 3.99 1.45 13.38
N ALA A 385 3.71 2.63 13.94
CA ALA A 385 4.75 3.62 14.24
C ALA A 385 5.70 3.13 15.35
N LEU A 386 5.18 2.44 16.38
CA LEU A 386 6.02 1.82 17.40
C LEU A 386 7.00 0.80 16.80
N LEU A 387 6.56 -0.04 15.85
CA LEU A 387 7.45 -0.95 15.13
C LEU A 387 8.58 -0.20 14.42
N ALA A 388 8.25 0.89 13.70
CA ALA A 388 9.25 1.69 13.01
C ALA A 388 10.23 2.38 13.98
N ARG A 389 9.70 3.02 15.03
CA ARG A 389 10.50 3.69 16.08
C ARG A 389 11.47 2.74 16.76
N ALA A 390 11.01 1.56 17.14
CA ALA A 390 11.85 0.58 17.81
C ALA A 390 12.88 -0.08 16.87
N ARG A 391 12.44 -0.52 15.68
CA ARG A 391 13.24 -1.40 14.81
C ARG A 391 14.01 -0.68 13.72
N VAL A 392 13.59 0.51 13.32
CA VAL A 392 14.27 1.33 12.30
C VAL A 392 15.07 2.45 12.96
N TYR A 393 14.47 3.15 13.92
CA TYR A 393 15.07 4.33 14.54
C TYR A 393 15.72 4.06 15.90
N GLY A 394 15.70 2.80 16.34
CA GLY A 394 16.48 2.33 17.50
C GLY A 394 15.97 2.80 18.86
N GLU A 395 14.75 3.35 18.94
CA GLU A 395 14.14 3.73 20.20
C GLU A 395 13.95 2.50 21.10
N LYS A 396 14.42 2.57 22.34
CA LYS A 396 14.39 1.46 23.29
C LYS A 396 13.12 1.50 24.13
N ASP A 397 12.75 0.34 24.67
CA ASP A 397 11.71 0.18 25.69
C ASP A 397 10.29 0.66 25.31
N LEU A 398 9.98 0.70 24.00
CA LEU A 398 8.67 1.14 23.49
C LEU A 398 7.55 0.09 23.58
N GLY A 399 7.88 -1.19 23.75
CA GLY A 399 6.90 -2.28 23.65
C GLY A 399 6.22 -2.29 22.27
N ASP A 400 7.01 -2.47 21.21
CA ASP A 400 6.55 -2.44 19.82
C ASP A 400 5.72 -3.66 19.39
N SER A 401 5.71 -4.70 20.21
CA SER A 401 4.83 -5.86 20.10
C SER A 401 4.45 -6.41 21.48
N GLY A 402 3.32 -7.11 21.56
CA GLY A 402 2.98 -7.91 22.74
C GLY A 402 3.61 -9.31 22.71
N PRO A 403 3.32 -10.15 23.73
CA PRO A 403 3.78 -11.53 23.79
C PRO A 403 3.34 -12.33 22.56
N MET A 404 4.27 -13.01 21.90
CA MET A 404 4.00 -13.83 20.73
C MET A 404 3.96 -15.31 21.12
N TYR A 405 3.00 -16.05 20.56
CA TYR A 405 2.90 -17.50 20.74
C TYR A 405 4.20 -18.19 20.32
N ARG A 406 4.69 -19.10 21.17
CA ARG A 406 5.91 -19.88 20.93
C ARG A 406 5.62 -21.36 20.76
N SER A 407 4.86 -21.95 21.68
CA SER A 407 4.55 -23.37 21.65
C SER A 407 3.34 -23.72 22.50
N MET A 408 2.82 -24.91 22.25
CA MET A 408 1.71 -25.53 22.97
C MET A 408 2.14 -26.94 23.40
N THR A 409 1.77 -27.35 24.61
CA THR A 409 1.85 -28.74 25.07
C THR A 409 0.48 -29.16 25.60
N VAL A 410 0.00 -30.34 25.19
CA VAL A 410 -1.22 -30.94 25.71
C VAL A 410 -0.86 -31.79 26.92
N GLU A 411 -1.48 -31.50 28.06
CA GLU A 411 -1.22 -32.14 29.36
C GLU A 411 -2.53 -32.74 29.88
N GLY A 412 -2.86 -33.95 29.43
CA GLY A 412 -4.14 -34.59 29.74
C GLY A 412 -5.33 -33.77 29.24
N ALA A 413 -6.11 -33.20 30.16
CA ALA A 413 -7.24 -32.33 29.86
C ALA A 413 -6.88 -30.82 29.79
N ALA A 414 -5.60 -30.47 29.94
CA ALA A 414 -5.13 -29.09 29.92
C ALA A 414 -4.24 -28.80 28.69
N ILE A 415 -4.15 -27.53 28.34
CA ILE A 415 -3.22 -27.02 27.33
C ILE A 415 -2.32 -25.98 27.99
N ARG A 416 -1.00 -26.22 27.95
CA ARG A 416 0.01 -25.24 28.36
C ARG A 416 0.50 -24.47 27.15
N LEU A 417 0.40 -23.15 27.19
CA LEU A 417 0.89 -22.24 26.15
C LEU A 417 2.15 -21.52 26.63
N ALA A 418 3.16 -21.45 25.79
CA ALA A 418 4.33 -20.61 25.99
C ALA A 418 4.30 -19.42 25.04
N PHE A 419 4.68 -18.26 25.56
CA PHE A 419 4.81 -17.01 24.80
C PHE A 419 6.22 -16.46 24.99
N ASP A 420 6.69 -15.63 24.05
CA ASP A 420 7.90 -14.85 24.29
C ASP A 420 7.67 -13.73 25.31
N ALA A 421 8.76 -13.23 25.90
CA ALA A 421 8.73 -12.24 26.97
C ALA A 421 8.70 -10.79 26.46
N ARG A 422 8.16 -10.54 25.26
CA ARG A 422 8.14 -9.19 24.69
C ARG A 422 7.06 -8.32 25.35
N GLY A 423 7.48 -7.21 25.94
CA GLY A 423 6.62 -6.24 26.62
C GLY A 423 6.35 -6.61 28.09
N GLY A 424 5.18 -6.24 28.59
CA GLY A 424 4.69 -6.72 29.89
C GLY A 424 4.28 -8.20 29.81
N GLY A 425 4.35 -8.92 30.93
CA GLY A 425 3.86 -10.29 31.02
C GLY A 425 2.39 -10.41 30.58
N LEU A 426 1.99 -11.60 30.11
CA LEU A 426 0.61 -11.86 29.73
C LEU A 426 -0.32 -11.62 30.93
N ALA A 427 -1.29 -10.74 30.78
CA ALA A 427 -2.32 -10.48 31.78
C ALA A 427 -3.69 -10.82 31.20
N THR A 428 -4.51 -11.57 31.93
CA THR A 428 -5.93 -11.74 31.62
C THR A 428 -6.67 -10.46 31.99
N ARG A 429 -7.62 -10.04 31.14
CA ARG A 429 -8.55 -8.95 31.45
C ARG A 429 -9.92 -9.50 31.78
#